data_AF-A0A3N4M6U6-F1
#
_entry.id   AF-A0A3N4M6U6-F1
#
_cell.length_a   1.000
_cell.length_b   1.000
_cell.length_c   1.000
_cell.angle_alpha   90.00
_cell.angle_beta   90.00
_cell.angle_gamma   90.00
#
_symmetry.space_group_name_H-M   'P 1'
#
loop_
_entity.id
_entity.type
_entity.pdbx_description
1 polymer ?
#
loop_
_entity_poly.entity_id
_entity_poly.type
_entity_poly.pdbx_seq_one_letter_code
_entity_poly.pdbx_strand_id
1 'polypeptide(L)'
;MKYFLLIACFVTVLMACDDDTKVCDLDTRTEARARFRWQDPNNNNVEEDTTMPKVTLFALNKDSIYKKQTGLSGMQFQLDRLTDSSKFYFQTDSTRIADTITFFYTRQPHFISAGCGVVMYFNIDTVYSTQHVIKSLVISSKQVTEENENTIILHF
;
A
#
# COMPACT_ATOMS: atom_id res chain seq x y z
N MET A 1 -3.30 -41.73 -45.96
CA MET A 1 -2.61 -41.68 -44.65
C MET A 1 -1.51 -40.61 -44.56
N LYS A 2 -0.99 -40.06 -45.66
CA LYS A 2 0.14 -39.09 -45.66
C LYS A 2 -0.15 -37.72 -45.01
N TYR A 3 -1.40 -37.25 -45.06
CA TYR A 3 -1.79 -35.92 -44.52
C TYR A 3 -2.23 -35.95 -43.05
N PHE A 4 -2.44 -37.13 -42.47
CA PHE A 4 -2.94 -37.25 -41.09
C PHE A 4 -1.91 -36.75 -40.06
N LEU A 5 -0.63 -37.00 -40.31
CA LEU A 5 0.48 -36.52 -39.49
C LEU A 5 0.65 -34.99 -39.55
N LEU A 6 0.43 -34.39 -40.72
CA LEU A 6 0.49 -32.93 -40.90
C LEU A 6 -0.68 -32.22 -40.21
N ILE A 7 -1.88 -32.80 -40.28
CA ILE A 7 -3.07 -32.27 -39.59
C ILE A 7 -2.92 -32.40 -38.07
N ALA A 8 -2.42 -33.54 -37.57
CA ALA A 8 -2.16 -33.72 -36.15
C ALA A 8 -1.12 -32.73 -35.60
N CYS A 9 -0.05 -32.46 -36.36
CA CYS A 9 0.98 -31.49 -35.98
C CYS A 9 0.44 -30.05 -35.98
N PHE A 10 -0.44 -29.70 -36.93
CA PHE A 10 -1.09 -28.39 -36.96
C PHE A 10 -2.04 -28.17 -35.78
N VAL A 11 -2.77 -29.22 -35.36
CA VAL A 11 -3.66 -29.15 -34.18
C VAL A 11 -2.88 -28.99 -32.87
N THR A 12 -1.69 -29.58 -32.74
CA THR A 12 -0.86 -29.39 -31.55
C THR A 12 -0.27 -27.98 -31.41
N VAL A 13 -0.04 -27.27 -32.53
CA VAL A 13 0.48 -25.88 -32.49
C VAL A 13 -0.60 -24.91 -31.97
N LEU A 14 -1.88 -25.21 -32.18
CA LEU A 14 -3.00 -24.36 -31.75
C LEU A 14 -3.31 -24.48 -30.24
N MET A 15 -2.85 -25.54 -29.56
CA MET A 15 -3.04 -25.69 -28.10
C MET A 15 -1.88 -25.14 -27.27
N ALA A 16 -0.80 -24.66 -27.90
CA ALA A 16 0.36 -24.11 -27.18
C ALA A 16 0.18 -22.65 -26.76
N CYS A 17 -0.89 -21.98 -27.19
CA CYS A 17 -1.28 -20.66 -26.70
C CYS A 17 -2.22 -20.80 -25.51
N ASP A 18 -1.73 -21.36 -24.40
CA ASP A 18 -2.38 -21.11 -23.11
C ASP A 18 -1.87 -19.76 -22.59
N ASP A 19 -2.82 -18.85 -22.37
CA ASP A 19 -2.55 -17.47 -21.96
C ASP A 19 -2.30 -17.41 -20.45
N ASP A 20 -1.10 -17.82 -20.05
CA ASP A 20 -0.59 -17.75 -18.66
C ASP A 20 -0.47 -16.30 -18.14
N THR A 21 -0.80 -15.29 -18.94
CA THR A 21 -0.71 -13.87 -18.57
C THR A 21 -1.87 -13.38 -17.69
N LYS A 22 -2.95 -14.16 -17.54
CA LYS A 22 -4.08 -13.79 -16.65
C LYS A 22 -3.67 -13.58 -15.19
N VAL A 23 -2.60 -14.23 -14.74
CA VAL A 23 -2.04 -14.06 -13.39
C VAL A 23 -1.27 -12.72 -13.28
N CYS A 24 -0.85 -12.12 -14.39
CA CYS A 24 -0.14 -10.83 -14.40
C CYS A 24 -1.08 -9.60 -14.45
N ASP A 25 -2.39 -9.79 -14.58
CA ASP A 25 -3.39 -8.70 -14.50
C ASP A 25 -3.71 -8.29 -13.05
N LEU A 26 -2.96 -8.85 -12.07
CA LEU A 26 -3.07 -8.50 -10.66
C LEU A 26 -2.32 -7.19 -10.37
N ASP A 27 -2.84 -6.39 -9.44
CA ASP A 27 -2.18 -5.15 -9.01
C ASP A 27 -0.91 -5.50 -8.22
N THR A 28 0.26 -5.32 -8.81
CA THR A 28 1.54 -5.62 -8.14
C THR A 28 1.95 -4.56 -7.10
N ARG A 29 1.09 -3.56 -6.84
CA ARG A 29 1.39 -2.47 -5.90
C ARG A 29 1.03 -2.87 -4.48
N THR A 30 2.06 -3.03 -3.66
CA THR A 30 1.92 -3.30 -2.23
C THR A 30 2.10 -1.99 -1.46
N GLU A 31 1.00 -1.31 -1.17
CA GLU A 31 0.97 -0.02 -0.49
C GLU A 31 0.23 -0.14 0.84
N ALA A 32 0.85 0.32 1.94
CA ALA A 32 0.15 0.40 3.21
C ALA A 32 -0.86 1.55 3.14
N ARG A 33 -2.14 1.27 3.40
CA ARG A 33 -3.21 2.26 3.33
C ARG A 33 -3.62 2.71 4.72
N ALA A 34 -3.75 4.01 4.91
CA ALA A 34 -4.30 4.60 6.12
C ALA A 34 -5.58 5.37 5.85
N ARG A 35 -6.54 5.25 6.76
CA ARG A 35 -7.76 6.08 6.78
C ARG A 35 -7.71 7.08 7.93
N PHE A 36 -8.40 8.20 7.75
CA PHE A 36 -8.45 9.26 8.76
C PHE A 36 -9.74 9.19 9.56
N ARG A 37 -9.60 9.24 10.89
CA ARG A 37 -10.72 9.36 11.81
C ARG A 37 -10.54 10.52 12.76
N TRP A 38 -11.63 11.22 13.00
CA TRP A 38 -11.71 12.22 14.04
C TRP A 38 -12.24 11.57 15.32
N GLN A 39 -11.58 11.85 16.44
CA GLN A 39 -12.00 11.35 17.75
C GLN A 39 -12.53 12.51 18.60
N ASP A 40 -13.75 12.37 19.11
CA ASP A 40 -14.37 13.39 19.97
C ASP A 40 -13.55 13.58 21.26
N PRO A 41 -13.07 14.80 21.56
CA PRO A 41 -12.33 15.10 22.79
C PRO A 41 -13.10 14.77 24.08
N ASN A 42 -14.44 14.76 24.03
CA ASN A 42 -15.30 14.52 25.18
C ASN A 42 -15.73 13.05 25.31
N ASN A 43 -15.59 12.26 24.24
CA ASN A 43 -16.00 10.87 24.23
C ASN A 43 -15.15 10.02 23.26
N ASN A 44 -14.17 9.32 23.82
CA ASN A 44 -13.25 8.48 23.05
C ASN A 44 -13.91 7.31 22.29
N ASN A 45 -15.19 7.02 22.56
CA ASN A 45 -15.93 5.95 21.90
C ASN A 45 -16.63 6.39 20.60
N VAL A 46 -16.62 7.69 20.30
CA VAL A 46 -17.18 8.23 19.06
C VAL A 46 -16.03 8.53 18.11
N GLU A 47 -16.01 7.78 17.00
CA GLU A 47 -15.08 7.98 15.90
C GLU A 47 -15.86 8.25 14.62
N GLU A 48 -15.49 9.33 13.93
CA GLU A 48 -16.11 9.71 12.66
C GLU A 48 -15.07 9.74 11.55
N ASP A 49 -15.44 9.33 10.34
CA ASP A 49 -14.55 9.44 9.19
C ASP A 49 -14.36 10.91 8.84
N THR A 50 -13.10 11.31 8.62
CA THR A 50 -12.75 12.73 8.38
C THR A 50 -11.91 12.88 7.12
N THR A 51 -11.82 14.12 6.63
CA THR A 51 -10.97 14.46 5.50
C THR A 51 -9.99 15.56 5.87
N MET A 52 -8.79 15.51 5.31
CA MET A 52 -7.76 16.50 5.57
C MET A 52 -7.73 17.58 4.48
N PRO A 53 -7.64 18.86 4.88
CA PRO A 53 -7.76 19.95 3.94
C PRO A 53 -6.52 20.15 3.07
N LYS A 54 -5.30 19.87 3.55
CA LYS A 54 -4.07 20.14 2.80
C LYS A 54 -2.90 19.24 3.22
N VAL A 55 -2.91 18.00 2.74
CA VAL A 55 -1.89 17.01 3.07
C VAL A 55 -0.63 17.18 2.21
N THR A 56 0.52 17.24 2.87
CA THR A 56 1.83 17.04 2.26
C THR A 56 2.44 15.78 2.88
N LEU A 57 2.82 14.83 2.04
CA LEU A 57 3.37 13.54 2.43
C LEU A 57 4.57 13.21 1.54
N PHE A 58 5.68 12.81 2.14
CA PHE A 58 6.83 12.28 1.42
C PHE A 58 7.64 11.32 2.29
N ALA A 59 8.25 10.32 1.67
CA ALA A 59 9.25 9.49 2.37
C ALA A 59 10.51 10.33 2.60
N LEU A 60 11.10 10.23 3.80
CA LEU A 60 12.30 11.01 4.13
C LEU A 60 13.42 10.72 3.14
N ASN A 61 14.05 11.78 2.62
CA ASN A 61 15.09 11.74 1.58
C ASN A 61 14.59 11.24 0.20
N LYS A 62 13.28 11.26 -0.06
CA LYS A 62 12.66 10.93 -1.35
C LYS A 62 11.73 12.06 -1.80
N ASP A 63 11.16 11.91 -3.00
CA ASP A 63 10.21 12.88 -3.56
C ASP A 63 8.82 12.79 -2.90
N SER A 64 7.99 13.80 -3.16
CA SER A 64 6.64 13.92 -2.61
C SER A 64 5.65 12.93 -3.19
N ILE A 65 4.93 12.24 -2.30
CA ILE A 65 3.77 11.39 -2.63
C ILE A 65 2.53 12.29 -2.78
N TYR A 66 2.31 13.18 -1.82
CA TYR A 66 1.25 14.19 -1.88
C TYR A 66 1.86 15.58 -1.67
N LYS A 67 1.46 16.55 -2.50
CA LYS A 67 1.94 17.93 -2.44
C LYS A 67 0.77 18.88 -2.25
N LYS A 68 0.47 19.22 -0.99
CA LYS A 68 -0.65 20.10 -0.61
C LYS A 68 -2.00 19.60 -1.16
N GLN A 69 -2.20 18.29 -1.16
CA GLN A 69 -3.42 17.65 -1.67
C GLN A 69 -4.60 17.90 -0.75
N THR A 70 -5.74 18.26 -1.32
CA THR A 70 -6.95 18.64 -0.58
C THR A 70 -7.99 17.51 -0.61
N GLY A 71 -8.77 17.36 0.46
CA GLY A 71 -9.93 16.47 0.49
C GLY A 71 -9.59 14.98 0.57
N LEU A 72 -8.42 14.63 1.12
CA LEU A 72 -8.04 13.24 1.33
C LEU A 72 -8.74 12.65 2.57
N SER A 73 -9.42 11.52 2.41
CA SER A 73 -9.95 10.69 3.51
C SER A 73 -8.95 9.65 4.02
N GLY A 74 -7.80 9.53 3.35
CA GLY A 74 -6.76 8.56 3.65
C GLY A 74 -5.48 8.79 2.84
N MET A 75 -4.49 7.93 3.04
CA MET A 75 -3.18 7.99 2.40
C MET A 75 -2.66 6.61 2.04
N GLN A 76 -1.78 6.57 1.05
CA GLN A 76 -0.98 5.40 0.69
C GLN A 76 0.48 5.64 1.04
N PHE A 77 1.12 4.65 1.65
CA PHE A 77 2.53 4.64 2.00
C PHE A 77 3.23 3.56 1.19
N GLN A 78 4.20 3.98 0.38
CA GLN A 78 5.09 3.07 -0.33
C GLN A 78 6.25 2.71 0.59
N LEU A 79 6.20 1.50 1.16
CA LEU A 79 7.24 1.01 2.07
C LEU A 79 8.52 0.68 1.31
N ASP A 80 9.66 0.91 1.95
CA ASP A 80 10.97 0.60 1.41
C ASP A 80 11.14 -0.92 1.30
N ARG A 81 11.55 -1.38 0.11
CA ARG A 81 11.79 -2.79 -0.21
C ARG A 81 13.21 -3.24 0.17
N LEU A 82 14.11 -2.30 0.44
CA LEU A 82 15.51 -2.56 0.77
C LEU A 82 15.76 -2.56 2.29
N THR A 83 14.93 -1.87 3.06
CA THR A 83 15.06 -1.75 4.51
C THR A 83 13.78 -2.17 5.23
N ASP A 84 13.92 -2.73 6.43
CA ASP A 84 12.81 -3.16 7.30
C ASP A 84 12.16 -2.00 8.09
N SER A 85 12.36 -0.79 7.59
CA SER A 85 11.76 0.42 8.14
C SER A 85 11.56 1.48 7.08
N SER A 86 10.55 2.31 7.27
CA SER A 86 10.26 3.48 6.44
C SER A 86 9.86 4.66 7.29
N LYS A 87 10.29 5.86 6.91
CA LYS A 87 9.95 7.11 7.61
C LYS A 87 9.32 8.09 6.64
N PHE A 88 8.23 8.70 7.05
CA PHE A 88 7.47 9.63 6.25
C PHE A 88 7.28 10.95 6.99
N TYR A 89 7.48 12.05 6.27
CA TYR A 89 7.04 13.36 6.69
C TYR A 89 5.57 13.53 6.36
N PHE A 90 4.78 13.99 7.33
CA PHE A 90 3.34 14.22 7.18
C PHE A 90 2.93 15.58 7.73
N GLN A 91 2.25 16.38 6.94
CA GLN A 91 1.74 17.70 7.34
C GLN A 91 0.34 17.93 6.78
N THR A 92 -0.63 18.34 7.60
CA THR A 92 -2.03 18.56 7.20
C THR A 92 -2.39 20.02 6.90
N ASP A 93 -1.53 20.95 7.32
CA ASP A 93 -1.54 22.36 6.94
C ASP A 93 -0.15 22.96 7.17
N SER A 94 0.24 23.93 6.34
CA SER A 94 1.48 24.70 6.42
C SER A 94 1.71 25.42 7.75
N THR A 95 0.64 25.65 8.53
CA THR A 95 0.72 26.31 9.85
C THR A 95 0.98 25.34 11.00
N ARG A 96 0.78 24.03 10.79
CA ARG A 96 0.92 23.00 11.82
C ARG A 96 2.31 22.38 11.78
N ILE A 97 2.82 22.03 12.96
CA ILE A 97 4.05 21.24 13.10
C ILE A 97 3.82 19.89 12.41
N ALA A 98 4.74 19.50 11.54
CA ALA A 98 4.65 18.24 10.84
C ALA A 98 4.95 17.05 11.75
N ASP A 99 4.32 15.92 11.44
CA ASP A 99 4.62 14.65 12.04
C ASP A 99 5.61 13.83 11.22
N THR A 100 6.38 13.00 11.91
CA THR A 100 7.13 11.92 11.29
C THR A 100 6.49 10.60 11.63
N ILE A 101 5.94 9.91 10.63
CA ILE A 101 5.37 8.57 10.78
C ILE A 101 6.47 7.55 10.45
N THR A 102 6.73 6.62 11.35
CA THR A 102 7.73 5.58 11.17
C THR A 102 7.09 4.21 11.23
N PHE A 103 7.41 3.40 10.23
CA PHE A 103 6.97 2.02 10.10
C PHE A 103 8.15 1.09 10.36
N PHE A 104 7.89 0.03 11.11
CA PHE A 104 8.76 -1.14 11.25
C PHE A 104 8.00 -2.38 10.79
N TYR A 105 8.62 -3.18 9.94
CA TYR A 105 7.97 -4.30 9.28
C TYR A 105 8.99 -5.34 8.84
N THR A 106 8.53 -6.55 8.58
CA THR A 106 9.31 -7.58 7.92
C THR A 106 8.91 -7.69 6.45
N ARG A 107 9.90 -7.86 5.58
CA ARG A 107 9.71 -8.01 4.12
C ARG A 107 9.56 -9.48 3.74
N GLN A 108 8.59 -9.79 2.90
CA GLN A 108 8.29 -11.14 2.44
C GLN A 108 8.21 -11.15 0.90
N PRO A 109 9.26 -11.59 0.18
CA PRO A 109 9.19 -11.74 -1.26
C PRO A 109 8.18 -12.83 -1.61
N HIS A 110 7.24 -12.51 -2.49
CA HIS A 110 6.19 -13.42 -2.94
C HIS A 110 6.31 -13.62 -4.44
N PHE A 111 6.55 -14.86 -4.85
CA PHE A 111 6.69 -15.22 -6.25
C PHE A 111 5.31 -15.41 -6.88
N ILE A 112 5.02 -14.65 -7.93
CA ILE A 112 3.74 -14.70 -8.64
C ILE A 112 3.81 -15.76 -9.75
N SER A 113 4.72 -15.59 -10.70
CA SER A 113 4.96 -16.56 -11.77
C SER A 113 6.29 -16.26 -12.47
N ALA A 114 6.74 -17.15 -13.35
CA ALA A 114 7.94 -16.89 -14.15
C ALA A 114 7.78 -15.68 -15.08
N GLY A 115 6.55 -15.39 -15.52
CA GLY A 115 6.24 -14.24 -16.38
C GLY A 115 6.08 -12.92 -15.62
N CYS A 116 5.47 -12.95 -14.42
CA CYS A 116 5.18 -11.73 -13.65
C CYS A 116 6.23 -11.42 -12.55
N GLY A 117 7.10 -12.37 -12.22
CA GLY A 117 8.21 -12.18 -11.27
C GLY A 117 7.81 -12.25 -9.80
N VAL A 118 8.40 -11.36 -8.99
CA VAL A 118 8.29 -11.34 -7.52
C VAL A 118 7.77 -9.98 -7.07
N VAL A 119 6.78 -10.01 -6.18
CA VAL A 119 6.26 -8.84 -5.46
C VAL A 119 6.74 -8.86 -4.01
N MET A 120 6.68 -7.71 -3.33
CA MET A 120 7.12 -7.61 -1.93
C MET A 120 5.92 -7.38 -1.03
N TYR A 121 5.57 -8.39 -0.22
CA TYR A 121 4.63 -8.23 0.87
C TYR A 121 5.34 -7.72 2.12
N PHE A 122 4.59 -7.08 2.99
CA PHE A 122 5.11 -6.57 4.26
C PHE A 122 4.22 -7.01 5.40
N ASN A 123 4.84 -7.44 6.50
CA ASN A 123 4.14 -7.67 7.74
C ASN A 123 4.55 -6.59 8.75
N ILE A 124 3.63 -5.67 9.03
CA ILE A 124 3.79 -4.55 9.93
C ILE A 124 3.89 -5.06 11.36
N ASP A 125 5.00 -4.72 12.01
CA ASP A 125 5.20 -4.97 13.43
C ASP A 125 4.66 -3.80 14.25
N THR A 126 5.22 -2.61 14.01
CA THR A 126 4.94 -1.41 14.78
C THR A 126 4.89 -0.19 13.87
N VAL A 127 3.98 0.74 14.17
CA VAL A 127 3.93 2.05 13.54
C VAL A 127 3.75 3.10 14.62
N TYR A 128 4.50 4.19 14.55
CA TYR A 128 4.38 5.30 15.49
C TYR A 128 4.56 6.65 14.78
N SER A 129 4.09 7.70 15.45
CA SER A 129 4.20 9.08 15.02
C SER A 129 4.82 9.92 16.13
N THR A 130 5.38 11.09 15.77
CA THR A 130 5.79 12.13 16.71
C THR A 130 4.64 12.80 17.46
N GLN A 131 3.40 12.55 17.04
CA GLN A 131 2.15 12.95 17.70
C GLN A 131 1.93 14.47 17.89
N HIS A 132 2.38 15.28 16.93
CA HIS A 132 2.07 16.71 16.89
C HIS A 132 0.63 16.99 16.41
N VAL A 133 0.21 16.30 15.34
CA VAL A 133 -1.14 16.42 14.75
C VAL A 133 -1.90 15.10 14.88
N ILE A 134 -1.22 13.97 14.69
CA ILE A 134 -1.78 12.64 14.88
C ILE A 134 -1.87 12.37 16.38
N LYS A 135 -3.07 12.14 16.92
CA LYS A 135 -3.25 11.81 18.34
C LYS A 135 -2.90 10.36 18.64
N SER A 136 -3.36 9.45 17.78
CA SER A 136 -3.10 8.02 17.93
C SER A 136 -3.13 7.30 16.59
N LEU A 137 -2.59 6.08 16.59
CA LEU A 137 -2.48 5.24 15.41
C LEU A 137 -2.86 3.81 15.78
N VAL A 138 -3.72 3.20 14.98
CA VAL A 138 -4.18 1.82 15.17
C VAL A 138 -3.86 1.00 13.92
N ILE A 139 -3.20 -0.13 14.10
CA ILE A 139 -2.97 -1.11 13.03
C ILE A 139 -4.23 -1.97 12.94
N SER A 140 -4.98 -1.84 11.84
CA SER A 140 -6.18 -2.64 11.56
C SER A 140 -5.85 -4.01 10.97
N SER A 141 -4.85 -4.05 10.08
CA SER A 141 -4.30 -5.29 9.52
C SER A 141 -2.79 -5.18 9.54
N LYS A 142 -2.11 -6.27 9.90
CA LYS A 142 -0.64 -6.31 9.89
C LYS A 142 -0.07 -6.64 8.51
N GLN A 143 -0.84 -7.32 7.67
CA GLN A 143 -0.38 -7.73 6.35
C GLN A 143 -0.63 -6.62 5.34
N VAL A 144 0.40 -6.31 4.55
CA VAL A 144 0.33 -5.42 3.39
C VAL A 144 0.62 -6.28 2.17
N THR A 145 -0.43 -6.61 1.45
CA THR A 145 -0.44 -7.38 0.22
C THR A 145 -0.92 -6.49 -0.93
N GLU A 146 -1.28 -7.10 -2.04
CA GLU A 146 -1.90 -6.47 -3.21
C GLU A 146 -3.38 -6.12 -2.96
N GLU A 147 -3.96 -6.70 -1.90
CA GLU A 147 -5.34 -6.43 -1.54
C GLU A 147 -5.47 -5.01 -0.98
N ASN A 148 -6.47 -4.28 -1.50
CA ASN A 148 -6.69 -2.86 -1.18
C ASN A 148 -7.36 -2.64 0.18
N GLU A 149 -6.83 -3.29 1.22
CA GLU A 149 -7.32 -3.18 2.59
C GLU A 149 -6.67 -2.01 3.35
N ASN A 150 -7.42 -1.42 4.28
CA ASN A 150 -6.88 -0.41 5.17
C ASN A 150 -6.03 -1.07 6.25
N THR A 151 -4.72 -0.87 6.16
CA THR A 151 -3.75 -1.37 7.13
C THR A 151 -3.79 -0.56 8.43
N ILE A 152 -4.03 0.76 8.35
CA ILE A 152 -3.85 1.70 9.46
C ILE A 152 -5.03 2.67 9.60
N ILE A 153 -5.30 3.09 10.83
CA ILE A 153 -6.20 4.20 11.17
C ILE A 153 -5.37 5.27 11.85
N LEU A 154 -5.50 6.51 11.39
CA LEU A 154 -4.93 7.69 12.03
C LEU A 154 -6.06 8.46 12.71
N HIS A 155 -5.90 8.72 14.01
CA HIS A 155 -6.83 9.52 14.80
C HIS A 155 -6.30 10.93 15.02
N PHE A 156 -7.20 11.90 14.90
CA PHE A 156 -6.89 13.34 14.96
C PHE A 156 -7.70 14.09 16.01
#